data_AF-A0A172XYI8-F1
#
_entry.id   AF-A0A172XYI8-F1
#
_cell.length_a   1.000
_cell.length_b   1.000
_cell.length_c   1.000
_cell.angle_alpha   90.00
_cell.angle_beta   90.00
_cell.angle_gamma   90.00
#
_symmetry.space_group_name_H-M   'P 1'
#
loop_
_entity.id
_entity.type
_entity.pdbx_description
1 polymer ?
#
loop_
_entity_poly.entity_id
_entity_poly.type
_entity_poly.pdbx_seq_one_letter_code
_entity_poly.pdbx_strand_id
1 'polypeptide(L)'
;MNKILSLQFILIFEVCFSQTNAQSEINHDFIHLSLFASFLLSTYLFWKKSQKDFAKQVHEIVNSFDKKSYSDVIIENKEVNGNSNISSETLNVLLKKLAKFEKENKYLQKDITLTWLASYLNTNTKYLSETIRIHKEKNFNSYINQLRIKYITNKLYEDIQYREAKIVSLAKDCGYSSSQVFVIAFKKENGFSPSFFINNLNKN
;
A
#
# COMPACT_ATOMS: atom_id res chain seq x y z
N MET A 1 78.70 -10.55 -20.51
CA MET A 1 77.56 -11.46 -20.76
C MET A 1 76.46 -11.34 -19.69
N ASN A 2 76.78 -11.43 -18.39
CA ASN A 2 75.77 -11.47 -17.32
C ASN A 2 74.88 -10.19 -17.15
N LYS A 3 75.41 -8.98 -17.42
CA LYS A 3 74.62 -7.73 -17.29
C LYS A 3 73.53 -7.57 -18.35
N ILE A 4 73.71 -8.14 -19.54
CA ILE A 4 72.73 -8.04 -20.64
C ILE A 4 71.54 -8.97 -20.34
N LEU A 5 71.83 -10.18 -19.82
CA LEU A 5 70.81 -11.13 -19.40
C LEU A 5 69.97 -10.59 -18.22
N SER A 6 70.59 -9.88 -17.26
CA SER A 6 69.84 -9.26 -16.16
C SER A 6 68.93 -8.13 -16.61
N LEU A 7 69.39 -7.29 -17.56
CA LEU A 7 68.57 -6.21 -18.14
C LEU A 7 67.38 -6.77 -18.93
N GLN A 8 67.59 -7.84 -19.72
CA GLN A 8 66.49 -8.50 -20.42
C GLN A 8 65.47 -9.11 -19.47
N PHE A 9 65.92 -9.72 -18.37
CA PHE A 9 65.02 -10.28 -17.38
C PHE A 9 64.17 -9.21 -16.67
N ILE A 10 64.77 -8.06 -16.33
CA ILE A 10 64.05 -6.92 -15.73
C ILE A 10 62.99 -6.38 -16.69
N LEU A 11 63.32 -6.19 -17.97
CA LEU A 11 62.36 -5.70 -18.97
C LEU A 11 61.20 -6.69 -19.19
N ILE A 12 61.49 -8.00 -19.24
CA ILE A 12 60.44 -9.03 -19.37
C ILE A 12 59.54 -9.03 -18.12
N PHE A 13 60.12 -8.91 -16.93
CA PHE A 13 59.37 -8.86 -15.68
C PHE A 13 58.45 -7.64 -15.61
N GLU A 14 58.94 -6.45 -15.95
CA GLU A 14 58.13 -5.22 -15.98
C GLU A 14 56.99 -5.30 -17.01
N VAL A 15 57.26 -5.84 -18.20
CA VAL A 15 56.23 -6.04 -19.23
C VAL A 15 55.17 -7.04 -18.76
N CYS A 16 55.57 -8.18 -18.19
CA CYS A 16 54.62 -9.16 -17.64
C CYS A 16 53.81 -8.58 -16.46
N PHE A 17 54.45 -7.85 -15.54
CA PHE A 17 53.79 -7.23 -14.39
C PHE A 17 52.80 -6.13 -14.82
N SER A 18 53.14 -5.33 -15.83
CA SER A 18 52.24 -4.35 -16.42
C SER A 18 51.03 -5.00 -17.09
N GLN A 19 51.21 -6.15 -17.76
CA GLN A 19 50.11 -6.90 -18.37
C GLN A 19 49.17 -7.52 -17.33
N THR A 20 49.70 -8.03 -16.21
CA THR A 20 48.87 -8.59 -15.13
C THR A 20 48.01 -7.53 -14.43
N ASN A 21 48.56 -6.33 -14.19
CA ASN A 21 47.79 -5.24 -13.59
C ASN A 21 46.69 -4.74 -14.54
N ALA A 22 47.00 -4.57 -15.83
CA ALA A 22 46.01 -4.20 -16.84
C ALA A 22 44.87 -5.24 -16.94
N GLN A 23 45.20 -6.53 -16.94
CA GLN A 23 44.19 -7.59 -16.95
C GLN A 23 43.34 -7.60 -15.65
N SER A 24 43.95 -7.29 -14.49
CA SER A 24 43.19 -7.18 -13.24
C SER A 24 42.22 -6.01 -13.22
N GLU A 25 42.60 -4.84 -13.77
CA GLU A 25 41.74 -3.66 -13.87
C GLU A 25 40.56 -3.92 -14.83
N ILE A 26 40.80 -4.52 -16.00
CA ILE A 26 39.76 -4.91 -16.96
C ILE A 26 38.73 -5.86 -16.33
N ASN A 27 39.17 -6.80 -15.48
CA ASN A 27 38.27 -7.74 -14.82
C ASN A 27 37.37 -7.04 -13.78
N HIS A 28 37.88 -6.05 -13.04
CA HIS A 28 37.07 -5.27 -12.09
C HIS A 28 36.00 -4.42 -12.80
N ASP A 29 36.35 -3.76 -13.90
CA ASP A 29 35.40 -2.98 -14.70
C ASP A 29 34.28 -3.84 -15.28
N PHE A 30 34.61 -5.04 -15.76
CA PHE A 30 33.60 -5.99 -16.25
C PHE A 30 32.64 -6.45 -15.16
N ILE A 31 33.15 -6.71 -13.93
CA ILE A 31 32.32 -7.06 -12.78
C ILE A 31 31.38 -5.90 -12.43
N HIS A 32 31.88 -4.67 -12.38
CA HIS A 32 31.05 -3.49 -12.11
C HIS A 32 29.98 -3.27 -13.19
N LEU A 33 30.32 -3.46 -14.48
CA LEU A 33 29.37 -3.35 -15.58
C LEU A 33 28.28 -4.43 -15.51
N SER A 34 28.66 -5.67 -15.19
CA SER A 34 27.73 -6.79 -15.01
C SER A 34 26.79 -6.55 -13.82
N LEU A 35 27.31 -6.09 -12.69
CA LEU A 35 26.51 -5.72 -11.52
C LEU A 35 25.54 -4.59 -11.86
N PHE A 36 26.01 -3.54 -12.54
CA PHE A 36 25.17 -2.43 -12.97
C PHE A 36 24.07 -2.87 -13.94
N ALA A 37 24.38 -3.69 -14.94
CA ALA A 37 23.40 -4.24 -15.87
C ALA A 37 22.35 -5.11 -15.14
N SER A 38 22.77 -5.93 -14.16
CA SER A 38 21.85 -6.74 -13.35
C SER A 38 20.92 -5.87 -12.48
N PHE A 39 21.43 -4.75 -11.95
CA PHE A 39 20.65 -3.78 -11.20
C PHE A 39 19.61 -3.07 -12.09
N LEU A 40 20.01 -2.65 -13.29
CA LEU A 40 19.09 -2.07 -14.28
C LEU A 40 18.01 -3.07 -14.71
N LEU A 41 18.38 -4.33 -14.93
CA LEU A 41 17.43 -5.38 -15.28
C LEU A 41 16.43 -5.64 -14.14
N SER A 42 16.91 -5.74 -12.90
CA SER A 42 16.08 -5.96 -11.71
C SER A 42 15.09 -4.81 -11.49
N THR A 43 15.55 -3.57 -11.59
CA THR A 43 14.69 -2.37 -11.46
C THR A 43 13.65 -2.29 -12.57
N TYR A 44 14.01 -2.62 -13.81
CA TYR A 44 13.07 -2.69 -14.93
C TYR A 44 12.01 -3.79 -14.74
N LEU A 45 12.41 -4.99 -14.31
CA LEU A 45 11.49 -6.08 -14.04
C LEU A 45 10.54 -5.75 -12.88
N PHE A 46 11.05 -5.13 -11.82
CA PHE A 46 10.24 -4.63 -10.70
C PHE A 46 9.22 -3.59 -11.16
N TRP A 47 9.64 -2.62 -11.99
CA TRP A 47 8.74 -1.61 -12.56
C TRP A 47 7.66 -2.23 -13.44
N LYS A 48 8.02 -3.18 -14.33
CA LYS A 48 7.08 -3.88 -15.20
C LYS A 48 6.09 -4.74 -14.41
N LYS A 49 6.54 -5.39 -13.34
CA LYS A 49 5.67 -6.13 -12.41
C LYS A 49 4.71 -5.18 -11.70
N SER A 50 5.21 -4.07 -11.16
CA SER A 50 4.40 -3.06 -10.47
C SER A 50 3.28 -2.50 -11.35
N GLN A 51 3.49 -2.34 -12.67
CA GLN A 51 2.42 -1.92 -13.58
C GLN A 51 1.32 -2.97 -13.75
N LYS A 52 1.70 -4.25 -13.88
CA LYS A 52 0.72 -5.35 -13.97
C LYS A 52 -0.09 -5.47 -12.69
N ASP A 53 0.57 -5.35 -11.54
CA ASP A 53 -0.09 -5.42 -10.23
C ASP A 53 -1.04 -4.23 -10.02
N PHE A 54 -0.64 -3.02 -10.45
CA PHE A 54 -1.51 -1.85 -10.45
C PHE A 54 -2.76 -2.05 -11.31
N ALA A 55 -2.60 -2.50 -12.56
CA ALA A 55 -3.73 -2.70 -13.47
C ALA A 55 -4.74 -3.72 -12.93
N LYS A 56 -4.25 -4.83 -12.35
CA LYS A 56 -5.12 -5.81 -11.67
C LYS A 56 -5.85 -5.20 -10.49
N GLN A 57 -5.15 -4.45 -9.64
CA GLN A 57 -5.76 -3.87 -8.46
C GLN A 57 -6.79 -2.80 -8.81
N VAL A 58 -6.54 -1.94 -9.81
CA VAL A 58 -7.54 -0.98 -10.31
C VAL A 58 -8.77 -1.72 -10.83
N HIS A 59 -8.59 -2.78 -11.62
CA HIS A 59 -9.70 -3.60 -12.09
C HIS A 59 -10.49 -4.26 -10.94
N GLU A 60 -9.82 -4.75 -9.90
CA GLU A 60 -10.47 -5.26 -8.68
C GLU A 60 -11.22 -4.16 -7.93
N ILE A 61 -10.61 -2.99 -7.77
CA ILE A 61 -11.21 -1.81 -7.12
C ILE A 61 -12.51 -1.43 -7.83
N VAL A 62 -12.47 -1.27 -9.17
CA VAL A 62 -13.64 -0.94 -10.01
C VAL A 62 -14.73 -1.98 -9.87
N ASN A 63 -14.40 -3.27 -10.04
CA ASN A 63 -15.38 -4.36 -9.89
C ASN A 63 -15.94 -4.47 -8.45
N SER A 64 -15.18 -4.05 -7.44
CA SER A 64 -15.62 -4.04 -6.04
C SER A 64 -16.60 -2.90 -5.72
N PHE A 65 -16.64 -1.85 -6.55
CA PHE A 65 -17.64 -0.79 -6.44
C PHE A 65 -18.95 -1.22 -7.09
N ASP A 66 -18.91 -1.88 -8.25
CA ASP A 66 -20.11 -2.37 -8.94
C ASP A 66 -20.82 -3.48 -8.14
N LYS A 67 -20.07 -4.41 -7.51
CA LYS A 67 -20.66 -5.49 -6.71
C LYS A 67 -21.28 -5.04 -5.39
N LYS A 68 -20.80 -3.95 -4.77
CA LYS A 68 -21.30 -3.51 -3.45
C LYS A 68 -22.72 -2.93 -3.52
N SER A 69 -23.20 -2.55 -4.71
CA SER A 69 -24.61 -2.19 -4.91
C SER A 69 -25.59 -3.37 -4.77
N TYR A 70 -25.10 -4.63 -4.72
CA TYR A 70 -25.93 -5.84 -4.65
C TYR A 70 -25.79 -6.62 -3.33
N SER A 71 -24.73 -6.39 -2.54
CA SER A 71 -24.47 -7.17 -1.31
C SER A 71 -25.12 -6.63 -0.04
N ASP A 72 -25.77 -5.46 -0.08
CA ASP A 72 -26.43 -4.85 1.09
C ASP A 72 -27.68 -5.62 1.58
N VAL A 73 -28.03 -6.77 0.97
CA VAL A 73 -29.23 -7.56 1.30
C VAL A 73 -28.96 -8.87 2.07
N ILE A 74 -27.72 -9.37 2.15
CA ILE A 74 -27.46 -10.67 2.81
C ILE A 74 -26.60 -10.47 4.06
N ILE A 75 -27.27 -10.24 5.20
CA ILE A 75 -26.70 -10.50 6.52
C ILE A 75 -26.64 -12.02 6.66
N GLU A 76 -25.51 -12.63 6.31
CA GLU A 76 -25.26 -14.02 6.69
C GLU A 76 -25.11 -14.07 8.22
N ASN A 77 -26.04 -14.80 8.85
CA ASN A 77 -26.00 -15.17 10.26
C ASN A 77 -24.79 -16.10 10.49
N LYS A 78 -23.61 -15.51 10.64
CA LYS A 78 -22.46 -16.20 11.23
C LYS A 78 -22.77 -16.33 12.72
N GLU A 79 -23.36 -17.46 13.13
CA GLU A 79 -23.42 -17.82 14.54
C GLU A 79 -21.99 -17.98 15.06
N VAL A 80 -21.56 -17.06 15.92
CA VAL A 80 -20.25 -17.12 16.56
C VAL A 80 -20.47 -17.44 18.04
N ASN A 81 -20.16 -18.68 18.41
CA ASN A 81 -19.88 -19.11 19.78
C ASN A 81 -18.65 -18.35 20.31
N GLY A 82 -18.86 -17.11 20.71
CA GLY A 82 -17.92 -16.28 21.44
C GLY A 82 -18.69 -15.67 22.60
N ASN A 83 -18.16 -15.88 23.81
CA ASN A 83 -18.64 -15.54 25.15
C ASN A 83 -19.19 -14.10 25.32
N SER A 84 -20.21 -13.74 24.56
CA SER A 84 -20.79 -12.41 24.47
C SER A 84 -22.25 -12.52 24.90
N ASN A 85 -22.54 -11.98 26.08
CA ASN A 85 -23.91 -11.82 26.61
C ASN A 85 -24.75 -10.82 25.78
N ILE A 86 -24.48 -10.66 24.49
CA ILE A 86 -25.20 -9.75 23.61
C ILE A 86 -26.34 -10.55 22.98
N SER A 87 -27.58 -10.14 23.22
CA SER A 87 -28.71 -10.76 22.54
C SER A 87 -28.59 -10.57 21.03
N SER A 88 -29.01 -11.58 20.26
CA SER A 88 -29.02 -11.53 18.78
C SER A 88 -29.71 -10.27 18.25
N GLU A 89 -30.79 -9.85 18.91
CA GLU A 89 -31.53 -8.62 18.57
C GLU A 89 -30.65 -7.35 18.72
N THR A 90 -29.92 -7.23 19.83
CA THR A 90 -29.05 -6.07 20.09
C THR A 90 -27.90 -6.01 19.09
N LEU A 91 -27.33 -7.16 18.74
CA LEU A 91 -26.28 -7.26 17.73
C LEU A 91 -26.78 -6.82 16.35
N ASN A 92 -27.95 -7.29 15.93
CA ASN A 92 -28.56 -6.93 14.66
C ASN A 92 -28.84 -5.42 14.56
N VAL A 93 -29.35 -4.81 15.64
CA VAL A 93 -29.54 -3.36 15.71
C VAL A 93 -28.21 -2.62 15.58
N LEU A 94 -27.16 -3.06 16.28
CA LEU A 94 -25.83 -2.44 16.20
C LEU A 94 -25.23 -2.54 14.79
N LEU A 95 -25.35 -3.70 14.13
CA LEU A 95 -24.88 -3.91 12.76
C LEU A 95 -25.60 -2.98 11.77
N LYS A 96 -26.93 -2.81 11.90
CA LYS A 96 -27.70 -1.86 11.08
C LYS A 96 -27.23 -0.42 11.28
N LYS A 97 -26.99 0.00 12.52
CA LYS A 97 -26.46 1.34 12.83
C LYS A 97 -25.05 1.53 12.24
N LEU A 98 -24.20 0.51 12.31
CA LEU A 98 -22.85 0.54 11.74
C LEU A 98 -22.89 0.63 10.21
N ALA A 99 -23.79 -0.12 9.56
CA ALA A 99 -24.00 -0.01 8.11
C ALA A 99 -24.50 1.38 7.69
N LYS A 100 -25.42 1.98 8.47
CA LYS A 100 -25.85 3.37 8.24
C LYS A 100 -24.69 4.36 8.39
N PHE A 101 -23.86 4.20 9.42
CA PHE A 101 -22.64 5.00 9.62
C PHE A 101 -21.68 4.93 8.42
N GLU A 102 -21.49 3.74 7.84
CA GLU A 102 -20.70 3.55 6.61
C GLU A 102 -21.35 4.27 5.42
N LYS A 103 -22.66 4.04 5.19
CA LYS A 103 -23.39 4.61 4.05
C LYS A 103 -23.37 6.14 4.04
N GLU A 104 -23.46 6.76 5.21
CA GLU A 104 -23.43 8.21 5.38
C GLU A 104 -22.01 8.81 5.37
N ASN A 105 -20.98 8.00 5.11
CA ASN A 105 -19.57 8.42 5.12
C ASN A 105 -19.13 9.12 6.42
N LYS A 106 -19.75 8.79 7.56
CA LYS A 106 -19.45 9.43 8.85
C LYS A 106 -18.03 9.11 9.35
N TYR A 107 -17.41 8.06 8.81
CA TYR A 107 -15.99 7.72 9.05
C TYR A 107 -15.00 8.79 8.53
N LEU A 108 -15.44 9.72 7.67
CA LEU A 108 -14.63 10.84 7.20
C LEU A 108 -14.50 11.97 8.24
N GLN A 109 -15.26 11.91 9.34
CA GLN A 109 -15.12 12.88 10.43
C GLN A 109 -13.70 12.86 10.98
N LYS A 110 -13.17 14.06 11.27
CA LYS A 110 -11.88 14.21 11.96
C LYS A 110 -11.91 13.61 13.36
N ASP A 111 -10.74 13.14 13.79
CA ASP A 111 -10.47 12.67 15.15
C ASP A 111 -11.47 11.61 15.66
N ILE A 112 -11.95 10.75 14.75
CA ILE A 112 -12.85 9.66 15.09
C ILE A 112 -12.15 8.66 16.00
N THR A 113 -12.79 8.34 17.12
CA THR A 113 -12.29 7.36 18.09
C THR A 113 -13.32 6.25 18.31
N LEU A 114 -12.86 5.10 18.82
CA LEU A 114 -13.76 4.00 19.18
C LEU A 114 -14.81 4.46 20.20
N THR A 115 -14.39 5.27 21.17
CA THR A 115 -15.28 5.86 22.19
C THR A 115 -16.34 6.74 21.55
N TRP A 116 -15.94 7.65 20.66
CA TRP A 116 -16.89 8.50 19.94
C TRP A 116 -17.91 7.67 19.15
N LEU A 117 -17.45 6.65 18.42
CA LEU A 117 -18.35 5.81 17.61
C LEU A 117 -19.28 4.97 18.48
N ALA A 118 -18.80 4.45 19.61
CA ALA A 118 -19.64 3.72 20.56
C ALA A 118 -20.77 4.61 21.09
N SER A 119 -20.45 5.85 21.50
CA SER A 119 -21.46 6.83 21.91
C SER A 119 -22.42 7.17 20.77
N TYR A 120 -21.92 7.41 19.55
CA TYR A 120 -22.74 7.72 18.38
C TYR A 120 -23.74 6.61 18.04
N LEU A 121 -23.34 5.34 18.18
CA LEU A 121 -24.18 4.18 17.91
C LEU A 121 -25.04 3.77 19.12
N ASN A 122 -24.92 4.49 20.25
CA ASN A 122 -25.56 4.18 21.54
C ASN A 122 -25.23 2.74 22.00
N THR A 123 -23.93 2.46 22.15
CA THR A 123 -23.37 1.20 22.66
C THR A 123 -22.12 1.48 23.51
N ASN A 124 -21.45 0.43 23.99
CA ASN A 124 -20.16 0.54 24.68
C ASN A 124 -18.99 0.13 23.78
N THR A 125 -17.78 0.57 24.14
CA THR A 125 -16.55 0.33 23.37
C THR A 125 -16.19 -1.15 23.27
N LYS A 126 -16.46 -1.95 24.31
CA LYS A 126 -16.22 -3.40 24.32
C LYS A 126 -17.06 -4.09 23.25
N TYR A 127 -18.36 -3.82 23.23
CA TYR A 127 -19.30 -4.40 22.26
C TYR A 127 -18.97 -3.96 20.85
N LEU A 128 -18.74 -2.66 20.62
CA LEU A 128 -18.39 -2.17 19.30
C LEU A 128 -17.08 -2.75 18.79
N SER A 129 -16.03 -2.80 19.62
CA SER A 129 -14.75 -3.40 19.22
C SER A 129 -14.89 -4.87 18.87
N GLU A 130 -15.68 -5.62 19.65
CA GLU A 130 -15.92 -7.03 19.40
C GLU A 130 -16.74 -7.25 18.13
N THR A 131 -17.79 -6.45 17.91
CA THR A 131 -18.57 -6.50 16.67
C THR A 131 -17.72 -6.19 15.44
N ILE A 132 -16.85 -5.18 15.49
CA ILE A 132 -15.94 -4.86 14.38
C ILE A 132 -14.95 -6.02 14.16
N ARG A 133 -14.37 -6.56 15.24
CA ARG A 133 -13.43 -7.68 15.16
C ARG A 133 -14.05 -8.92 14.52
N ILE A 134 -15.27 -9.27 14.91
CA ILE A 134 -15.95 -10.47 14.42
C ILE A 134 -16.49 -10.28 13.00
N HIS A 135 -17.23 -9.19 12.74
CA HIS A 135 -17.98 -9.04 11.50
C HIS A 135 -17.24 -8.28 10.40
N LYS A 136 -16.19 -7.53 10.76
CA LYS A 136 -15.33 -6.83 9.79
C LYS A 136 -13.92 -7.40 9.76
N GLU A 137 -13.63 -8.41 10.59
CA GLU A 137 -12.34 -9.12 10.68
C GLU A 137 -11.14 -8.16 10.86
N LYS A 138 -11.37 -7.04 11.57
CA LYS A 138 -10.43 -5.92 11.72
C LYS A 138 -10.50 -5.34 13.13
N ASN A 139 -9.42 -4.70 13.57
CA ASN A 139 -9.50 -3.77 14.69
C ASN A 139 -10.10 -2.42 14.23
N PHE A 140 -10.53 -1.59 15.18
CA PHE A 140 -11.17 -0.29 14.89
C PHE A 140 -10.33 0.61 13.96
N ASN A 141 -9.03 0.77 14.23
CA ASN A 141 -8.17 1.64 13.43
C ASN A 141 -8.05 1.15 11.99
N SER A 142 -7.82 -0.15 11.79
CA SER A 142 -7.76 -0.77 10.46
C SER A 142 -9.10 -0.68 9.73
N TYR A 143 -10.22 -0.81 10.44
CA TYR A 143 -11.56 -0.67 9.88
C TYR A 143 -11.80 0.75 9.35
N ILE A 144 -11.55 1.78 10.17
CA ILE A 144 -11.70 3.18 9.75
C ILE A 144 -10.75 3.52 8.59
N ASN A 145 -9.49 3.08 8.66
CA ASN A 145 -8.52 3.33 7.60
C ASN A 145 -8.97 2.72 6.27
N GLN A 146 -9.43 1.47 6.28
CA GLN A 146 -9.93 0.82 5.07
C GLN A 146 -11.09 1.60 4.44
N LEU A 147 -12.07 2.06 5.23
CA LEU A 147 -13.18 2.85 4.73
C LEU A 147 -12.70 4.17 4.10
N ARG A 148 -11.82 4.91 4.78
CA ARG A 148 -11.28 6.18 4.30
C ARG A 148 -10.46 6.02 3.02
N ILE A 149 -9.59 5.01 2.96
CA ILE A 149 -8.78 4.75 1.77
C ILE A 149 -9.66 4.26 0.62
N LYS A 150 -10.66 3.41 0.87
CA LYS A 150 -11.62 3.02 -0.17
C LYS A 150 -12.35 4.25 -0.74
N TYR A 151 -12.83 5.15 0.11
CA TYR A 151 -13.49 6.39 -0.30
C TYR A 151 -12.61 7.24 -1.22
N ILE A 152 -11.39 7.58 -0.78
CA ILE A 152 -10.53 8.48 -1.53
C ILE A 152 -9.99 7.81 -2.81
N THR A 153 -9.78 6.50 -2.79
CA THR A 153 -9.42 5.73 -4.00
C THR A 153 -10.53 5.79 -5.04
N ASN A 154 -11.80 5.67 -4.62
CA ASN A 154 -12.94 5.85 -5.51
C ASN A 154 -12.99 7.26 -6.10
N LYS A 155 -12.83 8.28 -5.26
CA LYS A 155 -12.82 9.68 -5.71
C LYS A 155 -11.71 9.98 -6.70
N LEU A 156 -10.51 9.46 -6.46
CA LEU A 156 -9.38 9.58 -7.39
C LEU A 156 -9.68 8.87 -8.73
N TYR A 157 -10.40 7.74 -8.69
CA TYR A 157 -10.77 7.02 -9.90
C TYR A 157 -11.85 7.77 -10.71
N GLU A 158 -12.91 8.23 -10.07
CA GLU A 158 -14.08 8.82 -10.72
C GLU A 158 -13.92 10.30 -11.11
N ASP A 159 -13.16 11.08 -10.33
CA ASP A 159 -13.17 12.54 -10.42
C ASP A 159 -11.76 13.10 -10.68
N ILE A 160 -11.59 13.75 -11.84
CA ILE A 160 -10.35 14.38 -12.26
C ILE A 160 -9.93 15.50 -11.30
N GLN A 161 -10.87 16.23 -10.70
CA GLN A 161 -10.56 17.31 -9.76
C GLN A 161 -9.82 16.80 -8.51
N TYR A 162 -10.14 15.57 -8.06
CA TYR A 162 -9.41 14.93 -6.98
C TYR A 162 -7.98 14.54 -7.38
N ARG A 163 -7.71 14.28 -8.67
CA ARG A 163 -6.36 13.97 -9.17
C ARG A 163 -5.46 15.21 -9.22
N GLU A 164 -6.05 16.38 -9.39
CA GLU A 164 -5.35 17.68 -9.40
C GLU A 164 -5.13 18.24 -7.99
N ALA A 165 -5.86 17.73 -6.99
CA ALA A 165 -5.77 18.17 -5.61
C ALA A 165 -4.43 17.81 -4.96
N LYS A 166 -3.95 18.70 -4.07
CA LYS A 166 -2.75 18.45 -3.27
C LYS A 166 -2.99 17.29 -2.30
N ILE A 167 -1.97 16.46 -2.06
CA ILE A 167 -2.01 15.34 -1.09
C ILE A 167 -2.53 15.76 0.30
N VAL A 168 -2.16 16.97 0.76
CA VAL A 168 -2.65 17.51 2.04
C VAL A 168 -4.16 17.74 2.03
N SER A 169 -4.71 18.23 0.91
CA SER A 169 -6.16 18.40 0.73
C SER A 169 -6.87 17.05 0.70
N LEU A 170 -6.35 16.09 -0.07
CA LEU A 170 -6.89 14.73 -0.13
C LEU A 170 -6.93 14.06 1.25
N ALA A 171 -5.84 14.18 2.02
CA ALA A 171 -5.76 13.68 3.39
C ALA A 171 -6.86 14.30 4.27
N LYS A 172 -7.03 15.63 4.21
CA LYS A 172 -8.05 16.35 4.97
C LYS A 172 -9.47 15.90 4.59
N ASP A 173 -9.73 15.75 3.30
CA ASP A 173 -11.06 15.39 2.78
C ASP A 173 -11.47 13.96 3.15
N CYS A 174 -10.48 13.07 3.33
CA CYS A 174 -10.73 11.71 3.83
C CYS A 174 -10.53 11.53 5.35
N GLY A 175 -10.46 12.64 6.11
CA GLY A 175 -10.50 12.62 7.58
C GLY A 175 -9.17 12.42 8.29
N TYR A 176 -8.04 12.56 7.59
CA TYR A 176 -6.70 12.50 8.18
C TYR A 176 -6.20 13.89 8.60
N SER A 177 -5.63 13.97 9.79
CA SER A 177 -5.01 15.19 10.32
C SER A 177 -3.56 15.38 9.86
N SER A 178 -2.92 14.32 9.31
CA SER A 178 -1.56 14.35 8.76
C SER A 178 -1.52 13.70 7.38
N SER A 179 -0.90 14.39 6.43
CA SER A 179 -0.67 13.86 5.08
C SER A 179 0.29 12.67 5.09
N GLN A 180 1.27 12.64 5.99
CA GLN A 180 2.19 11.51 6.14
C GLN A 180 1.46 10.25 6.59
N VAL A 181 0.58 10.37 7.60
CA VAL A 181 -0.24 9.24 8.08
C VAL A 181 -1.17 8.75 6.97
N PHE A 182 -1.79 9.67 6.22
CA PHE A 182 -2.59 9.34 5.04
C PHE A 182 -1.78 8.55 3.99
N VAL A 183 -0.60 9.02 3.61
CA VAL A 183 0.26 8.36 2.60
C VAL A 183 0.65 6.95 3.04
N ILE A 184 0.99 6.76 4.32
CA ILE A 184 1.32 5.44 4.88
C ILE A 184 0.10 4.52 4.84
N ALA A 185 -1.07 5.00 5.28
CA ALA A 185 -2.30 4.23 5.28
C ALA A 185 -2.73 3.86 3.85
N PHE A 186 -2.68 4.80 2.90
CA PHE A 186 -3.00 4.56 1.50
C PHE A 186 -2.06 3.49 0.90
N LYS A 187 -0.74 3.61 1.13
CA LYS A 187 0.22 2.62 0.67
C LYS A 187 0.03 1.26 1.33
N LYS A 188 -0.40 1.21 2.58
CA LYS A 188 -0.66 -0.05 3.28
C LYS A 188 -1.88 -0.78 2.70
N GLU A 189 -2.98 -0.06 2.48
CA GLU A 189 -4.23 -0.67 1.98
C GLU A 189 -4.17 -0.97 0.48
N ASN A 190 -3.54 -0.10 -0.32
CA ASN A 190 -3.47 -0.24 -1.78
C ASN A 190 -2.11 -0.75 -2.29
N GLY A 191 -1.08 -0.91 -1.46
CA GLY A 191 0.26 -1.36 -1.90
C GLY A 191 1.12 -0.30 -2.60
N PHE A 192 0.54 0.82 -3.06
CA PHE A 192 1.24 1.89 -3.77
C PHE A 192 0.98 3.26 -3.14
N SER A 193 1.86 4.24 -3.37
CA SER A 193 1.64 5.60 -2.84
C SER A 193 0.50 6.32 -3.57
N PRO A 194 -0.16 7.31 -2.93
CA PRO A 194 -1.17 8.15 -3.59
C PRO A 194 -0.65 8.80 -4.88
N SER A 195 0.58 9.34 -4.86
CA SER A 195 1.20 9.97 -6.03
C SER A 195 1.42 8.98 -7.18
N PHE A 196 1.84 7.75 -6.87
CA PHE A 196 1.96 6.70 -7.89
C PHE A 196 0.61 6.37 -8.49
N PHE A 197 -0.42 6.21 -7.66
CA PHE A 197 -1.78 5.93 -8.11
C PHE A 197 -2.32 7.02 -9.06
N ILE A 198 -2.24 8.29 -8.65
CA ILE A 198 -2.67 9.45 -9.45
C ILE A 198 -1.91 9.52 -10.78
N ASN A 199 -0.58 9.37 -10.76
CA ASN A 199 0.23 9.43 -11.97
C ASN A 199 -0.13 8.33 -12.99
N ASN A 200 -0.46 7.12 -12.52
CA ASN A 200 -0.90 6.06 -13.44
C ASN A 200 -2.31 6.31 -13.97
N LEU A 201 -3.20 6.87 -13.14
CA LEU A 201 -4.54 7.24 -13.60
C LEU A 201 -4.53 8.36 -14.65
N ASN A 202 -3.56 9.29 -14.59
CA ASN A 202 -3.42 10.38 -15.57
C ASN A 202 -2.73 9.97 -16.87
N LYS A 203 -2.15 8.76 -16.94
CA LYS A 203 -1.48 8.23 -18.13
C LYS A 203 -2.41 7.42 -19.04
N ASN A 204 -3.56 7.01 -18.51
CA ASN A 204 -4.64 6.33 -19.23
C ASN A 204 -5.74 7.33 -19.55
#